data_AF-A0A499UPQ0-F1
#
_entry.id   AF-A0A499UPQ0-F1
#
_cell.length_a   1.000
_cell.length_b   1.000
_cell.length_c   1.000
_cell.angle_alpha   90.00
_cell.angle_beta   90.00
_cell.angle_gamma   90.00
#
_symmetry.space_group_name_H-M   'P 1'
#
loop_
_entity.id
_entity.type
_entity.pdbx_description
1 polymer ?
#
loop_
_entity_poly.entity_id
_entity_poly.type
_entity_poly.pdbx_seq_one_letter_code
_entity_poly.pdbx_strand_id
1 'polypeptide(L)'
;MNDGATRVAVETAENATTAEGQHPHGHPHGHTGCECSQGAREGHRRAVAAFVALRERFAAGEGLPAALVHSAGASRQWVSDELSQAARSVADSGRAETSAWRHRVWRRTVFVVWGAVGVLLIGQLATAIGAGWSVARTAGLTAAVVTAALLTLTARLHRADGGPLAPLVGEDNRLSTSRAVAAAWLLIAVFAVLVLGVELAVAPGDRQRLTDGLALDHAAGLLTVAALTCVTAVLARLFVADRVRAQRLQKVRAVRPRAADLLTDDAGRGSFADVQYVVVHTAALAYTAVRLGREPWRLPDVPWGLALLAAVSVVMYLTGKYAEGGRPTVLSVVRVRPEEGAIDRDAPIRTGDDIEIRGSGFVPPGAQGPDRLAKLVVRIGTVHVHVPLVPVAGGFSSPTDTALTVPVPVDVEPGRVDVQVVTASGAETNPYPIDVMD
;
A
#
# COMPACT_ATOMS: atom_id res chain seq x y z
N MET A 1 -65.49 -34.84 -9.36
CA MET A 1 -65.81 -33.54 -9.99
C MET A 1 -65.41 -32.43 -9.02
N ASN A 2 -64.09 -32.20 -8.83
CA ASN A 2 -63.53 -31.00 -8.17
C ASN A 2 -61.99 -30.96 -8.21
N ASP A 3 -61.36 -31.44 -9.30
CA ASP A 3 -59.89 -31.38 -9.49
C ASP A 3 -59.47 -30.52 -10.70
N GLY A 4 -60.40 -29.76 -11.27
CA GLY A 4 -60.16 -28.87 -12.41
C GLY A 4 -60.08 -27.39 -12.06
N ALA A 5 -60.47 -26.99 -10.85
CA ALA A 5 -60.56 -25.58 -10.45
C ALA A 5 -59.29 -25.04 -9.77
N THR A 6 -58.44 -25.92 -9.21
CA THR A 6 -57.26 -25.53 -8.43
C THR A 6 -55.99 -25.35 -9.28
N ARG A 7 -56.00 -25.80 -10.56
CA ARG A 7 -54.87 -25.60 -11.49
C ARG A 7 -54.95 -24.29 -12.29
N VAL A 8 -56.14 -23.75 -12.50
CA VAL A 8 -56.33 -22.48 -13.23
C VAL A 8 -56.01 -21.26 -12.34
N ALA A 9 -56.14 -21.38 -11.02
CA ALA A 9 -55.79 -20.31 -10.07
C ALA A 9 -54.27 -20.14 -9.85
N VAL A 10 -53.46 -21.17 -10.13
CA VAL A 10 -52.00 -21.14 -9.95
C VAL A 10 -51.30 -20.61 -11.21
N GLU A 11 -51.84 -20.86 -12.39
CA GLU A 11 -51.26 -20.39 -13.67
C GLU A 11 -51.60 -18.91 -13.99
N THR A 12 -52.65 -18.37 -13.36
CA THR A 12 -53.06 -16.96 -13.52
C THR A 12 -52.31 -16.01 -12.56
N ALA A 13 -51.68 -16.53 -11.51
CA ALA A 13 -50.84 -15.76 -10.58
C ALA A 13 -49.38 -15.63 -11.03
N GLU A 14 -48.91 -16.52 -11.91
CA GLU A 14 -47.54 -16.52 -12.44
C GLU A 14 -47.36 -15.62 -13.69
N ASN A 15 -48.46 -15.20 -14.32
CA ASN A 15 -48.46 -14.33 -15.51
C ASN A 15 -48.88 -12.85 -15.23
N ALA A 16 -49.10 -12.48 -13.96
CA ALA A 16 -49.52 -11.12 -13.58
C ALA A 16 -48.39 -10.25 -12.97
N THR A 17 -47.17 -10.75 -12.85
CA THR A 17 -46.00 -10.03 -12.30
C THR A 17 -44.96 -9.62 -13.36
N THR A 18 -45.27 -9.76 -14.66
CA THR A 18 -44.33 -9.50 -15.77
C THR A 18 -44.81 -8.46 -16.79
N ALA A 19 -45.75 -7.58 -16.45
CA ALA A 19 -46.16 -6.49 -17.34
C ALA A 19 -46.33 -5.15 -16.60
N GLU A 20 -45.83 -4.09 -17.23
CA GLU A 20 -46.03 -2.65 -16.97
C GLU A 20 -45.13 -1.94 -15.94
N GLY A 21 -43.99 -1.50 -16.48
CA GLY A 21 -43.18 -0.41 -15.96
C GLY A 21 -42.23 0.13 -17.03
N GLN A 22 -42.75 0.33 -18.25
CA GLN A 22 -41.98 0.70 -19.44
C GLN A 22 -42.33 2.14 -19.84
N HIS A 23 -41.39 3.08 -19.69
CA HIS A 23 -41.39 4.33 -20.44
C HIS A 23 -39.95 4.84 -20.70
N PRO A 24 -39.73 5.59 -21.80
CA PRO A 24 -38.71 5.25 -22.78
C PRO A 24 -37.69 6.39 -23.07
N HIS A 25 -36.74 6.07 -23.97
CA HIS A 25 -35.76 6.95 -24.64
C HIS A 25 -34.52 7.29 -23.81
N GLY A 26 -33.28 7.19 -24.29
CA GLY A 26 -32.70 6.84 -25.58
C GLY A 26 -31.17 6.98 -25.44
N HIS A 27 -30.41 6.09 -26.08
CA HIS A 27 -28.95 6.02 -26.01
C HIS A 27 -28.22 7.31 -26.48
N PRO A 28 -26.95 7.51 -26.11
CA PRO A 28 -25.88 6.94 -26.95
C PRO A 28 -24.77 6.25 -26.13
N HIS A 29 -24.51 5.00 -26.48
CA HIS A 29 -23.21 4.32 -26.45
C HIS A 29 -22.11 4.92 -25.56
N GLY A 30 -22.17 4.65 -24.26
CA GLY A 30 -20.98 4.70 -23.41
C GLY A 30 -20.19 3.41 -23.61
N HIS A 31 -19.15 3.44 -24.45
CA HIS A 31 -18.27 2.32 -24.76
C HIS A 31 -18.02 1.37 -23.57
N THR A 32 -18.60 0.17 -23.65
CA THR A 32 -18.06 -1.01 -22.98
C THR A 32 -16.64 -1.26 -23.47
N GLY A 33 -15.70 -1.34 -22.54
CA GLY A 33 -14.51 -2.17 -22.72
C GLY A 33 -13.34 -1.55 -23.47
N CYS A 34 -13.13 -0.23 -23.42
CA CYS A 34 -11.75 0.23 -23.55
C CYS A 34 -11.07 -0.01 -22.20
N GLU A 35 -10.28 -1.08 -22.10
CA GLU A 35 -9.29 -1.33 -21.01
C GLU A 35 -8.19 -0.24 -21.00
N CYS A 36 -8.56 1.01 -21.23
CA CYS A 36 -7.67 2.13 -21.17
C CYS A 36 -7.50 2.47 -19.68
N SER A 37 -6.25 2.60 -19.28
CA SER A 37 -5.87 2.98 -17.91
C SER A 37 -6.44 4.32 -17.44
N GLN A 38 -6.98 5.16 -18.35
CA GLN A 38 -7.74 6.36 -17.99
C GLN A 38 -9.18 6.00 -17.57
N GLY A 39 -9.87 5.12 -18.30
CA GLY A 39 -11.20 4.64 -17.97
C GLY A 39 -11.27 3.93 -16.62
N ALA A 40 -10.27 3.09 -16.30
CA ALA A 40 -10.20 2.41 -15.00
C ALA A 40 -10.01 3.40 -13.84
N ARG A 41 -9.17 4.43 -14.01
CA ARG A 41 -8.97 5.49 -13.01
C ARG A 41 -10.23 6.32 -12.79
N GLU A 42 -10.92 6.66 -13.88
CA GLU A 42 -12.16 7.42 -13.80
C GLU A 42 -13.31 6.59 -13.21
N GLY A 43 -13.35 5.28 -13.51
CA GLY A 43 -14.24 4.33 -12.85
C GLY A 43 -14.03 4.27 -11.34
N HIS A 44 -12.78 4.12 -10.89
CA HIS A 44 -12.46 4.12 -9.46
C HIS A 44 -12.82 5.46 -8.79
N ARG A 45 -12.54 6.59 -9.42
CA ARG A 45 -12.94 7.92 -8.90
C ARG A 45 -14.44 8.05 -8.73
N ARG A 46 -15.22 7.64 -9.73
CA ARG A 46 -16.69 7.63 -9.65
C ARG A 46 -17.20 6.70 -8.55
N ALA A 47 -16.62 5.51 -8.40
CA ALA A 47 -16.97 4.59 -7.33
C ALA A 47 -16.70 5.20 -5.94
N VAL A 48 -15.54 5.84 -5.75
CA VAL A 48 -15.20 6.54 -4.49
C VAL A 48 -16.18 7.69 -4.22
N ALA A 49 -16.48 8.51 -5.23
CA ALA A 49 -17.43 9.61 -5.07
C ALA A 49 -18.83 9.12 -4.71
N ALA A 50 -19.31 8.04 -5.36
CA ALA A 50 -20.58 7.41 -5.05
C ALA A 50 -20.62 6.85 -3.62
N PHE A 51 -19.53 6.21 -3.17
CA PHE A 51 -19.40 5.73 -1.80
C PHE A 51 -19.45 6.86 -0.78
N VAL A 52 -18.71 7.95 -1.01
CA VAL A 52 -18.71 9.12 -0.13
C VAL A 52 -20.11 9.73 -0.06
N ALA A 53 -20.79 9.90 -1.19
CA ALA A 53 -22.16 10.41 -1.23
C ALA A 53 -23.13 9.50 -0.46
N LEU A 54 -23.01 8.18 -0.60
CA LEU A 54 -23.82 7.21 0.14
C LEU A 54 -23.58 7.31 1.66
N ARG A 55 -22.30 7.41 2.07
CA ARG A 55 -21.93 7.59 3.49
C ARG A 55 -22.51 8.86 4.07
N GLU A 56 -22.37 10.00 3.38
CA GLU A 56 -22.91 11.28 3.87
C GLU A 56 -24.44 11.25 3.98
N ARG A 57 -25.13 10.59 3.04
CA ARG A 57 -26.60 10.39 3.14
C ARG A 57 -26.99 9.60 4.38
N PHE A 58 -26.31 8.49 4.67
CA PHE A 58 -26.57 7.72 5.88
C PHE A 58 -26.16 8.47 7.16
N ALA A 59 -25.10 9.27 7.12
CA ALA A 59 -24.73 10.15 8.24
C ALA A 59 -25.79 11.22 8.51
N ALA A 60 -26.53 11.66 7.48
CA ALA A 60 -27.67 12.56 7.61
C ALA A 60 -28.99 11.85 8.02
N GLY A 61 -28.98 10.52 8.18
CA GLY A 61 -30.17 9.73 8.51
C GLY A 61 -31.09 9.45 7.32
N GLU A 62 -30.65 9.71 6.09
CA GLU A 62 -31.45 9.52 4.88
C GLU A 62 -31.29 8.11 4.29
N GLY A 63 -32.34 7.59 3.65
CA GLY A 63 -32.27 6.34 2.86
C GLY A 63 -32.48 5.04 3.66
N LEU A 64 -32.91 5.14 4.92
CA LEU A 64 -33.31 4.00 5.74
C LEU A 64 -34.67 3.43 5.29
N PRO A 65 -34.83 2.10 5.18
CA PRO A 65 -36.13 1.48 4.97
C PRO A 65 -37.09 1.81 6.11
N ALA A 66 -38.35 2.16 5.78
CA ALA A 66 -39.36 2.55 6.77
C ALA A 66 -39.56 1.51 7.88
N ALA A 67 -39.46 0.22 7.54
CA ALA A 67 -39.59 -0.89 8.49
C ALA A 67 -38.48 -0.93 9.57
N LEU A 68 -37.32 -0.31 9.32
CA LEU A 68 -36.15 -0.34 10.22
C LEU A 68 -36.03 0.92 11.08
N VAL A 69 -36.83 1.96 10.82
CA VAL A 69 -36.77 3.25 11.54
C VAL A 69 -37.05 3.07 13.04
N HIS A 70 -37.82 2.04 13.41
CA HIS A 70 -38.21 1.79 14.80
C HIS A 70 -37.20 0.94 15.59
N SER A 71 -36.14 0.42 14.97
CA SER A 71 -35.10 -0.36 15.65
C SER A 71 -33.71 0.18 15.33
N ALA A 72 -33.10 0.86 16.32
CA ALA A 72 -31.77 1.46 16.19
C ALA A 72 -30.66 0.44 15.90
N GLY A 73 -30.78 -0.77 16.44
CA GLY A 73 -29.83 -1.86 16.16
C GLY A 73 -29.97 -2.39 14.73
N ALA A 74 -31.21 -2.64 14.28
CA ALA A 74 -31.45 -3.17 12.94
C ALA A 74 -31.12 -2.16 11.83
N SER A 75 -31.42 -0.86 12.05
CA SER A 75 -31.03 0.22 11.13
C SER A 75 -29.51 0.35 11.01
N ARG A 76 -28.78 0.29 12.12
CA ARG A 76 -27.31 0.33 12.13
C ARG A 76 -26.69 -0.85 11.39
N GLN A 77 -27.17 -2.06 11.65
CA GLN A 77 -26.68 -3.26 10.97
C GLN A 77 -26.91 -3.16 9.46
N TRP A 78 -28.11 -2.76 9.04
CA TRP A 78 -28.44 -2.58 7.63
C TRP A 78 -27.56 -1.52 6.95
N VAL A 79 -27.37 -0.35 7.57
CA VAL A 79 -26.47 0.70 7.06
C VAL A 79 -25.04 0.19 6.94
N SER A 80 -24.57 -0.55 7.94
CA SER A 80 -23.23 -1.15 7.92
C SER A 80 -23.06 -2.15 6.78
N ASP A 81 -24.07 -2.97 6.50
CA ASP A 81 -24.05 -3.96 5.43
C ASP A 81 -24.03 -3.31 4.05
N GLU A 82 -24.87 -2.28 3.83
CA GLU A 82 -24.87 -1.48 2.59
C GLU A 82 -23.53 -0.77 2.37
N LEU A 83 -22.98 -0.13 3.40
CA LEU A 83 -21.67 0.51 3.33
C LEU A 83 -20.55 -0.50 3.10
N SER A 84 -20.62 -1.69 3.70
CA SER A 84 -19.66 -2.77 3.47
C SER A 84 -19.74 -3.33 2.05
N GLN A 85 -20.93 -3.43 1.47
CA GLN A 85 -21.13 -3.79 0.07
C GLN A 85 -20.58 -2.72 -0.88
N ALA A 86 -20.89 -1.44 -0.63
CA ALA A 86 -20.36 -0.34 -1.41
C ALA A 86 -18.82 -0.23 -1.29
N ALA A 87 -18.26 -0.48 -0.11
CA ALA A 87 -16.81 -0.50 0.10
C ALA A 87 -16.13 -1.62 -0.72
N ARG A 88 -16.75 -2.80 -0.82
CA ARG A 88 -16.28 -3.89 -1.69
C ARG A 88 -16.25 -3.46 -3.16
N SER A 89 -17.29 -2.81 -3.66
CA SER A 89 -17.32 -2.35 -5.06
C SER A 89 -16.25 -1.28 -5.37
N VAL A 90 -15.96 -0.39 -4.42
CA VAL A 90 -14.83 0.56 -4.50
C VAL A 90 -13.49 -0.17 -4.54
N ALA A 91 -13.31 -1.18 -3.68
CA ALA A 91 -12.09 -1.98 -3.64
C ALA A 91 -11.88 -2.74 -4.95
N ASP A 92 -12.94 -3.28 -5.55
CA ASP A 92 -12.91 -4.00 -6.83
C ASP A 92 -12.52 -3.07 -7.98
N SER A 93 -13.11 -1.88 -8.02
CA SER A 93 -12.75 -0.82 -8.97
C SER A 93 -11.30 -0.37 -8.78
N GLY A 94 -10.82 -0.30 -7.54
CA GLY A 94 -9.42 0.00 -7.21
C GLY A 94 -8.46 -1.08 -7.70
N ARG A 95 -8.81 -2.36 -7.57
CA ARG A 95 -8.03 -3.48 -8.12
C ARG A 95 -7.92 -3.40 -9.65
N ALA A 96 -9.01 -3.07 -10.32
CA ALA A 96 -9.02 -2.85 -11.77
C ALA A 96 -8.10 -1.67 -12.16
N GLU A 97 -8.17 -0.53 -11.46
CA GLU A 97 -7.26 0.60 -11.68
C GLU A 97 -5.79 0.19 -11.48
N THR A 98 -5.46 -0.52 -10.41
CA THR A 98 -4.09 -0.98 -10.13
C THR A 98 -3.55 -1.86 -11.25
N SER A 99 -4.35 -2.76 -11.80
CA SER A 99 -3.94 -3.61 -12.92
C SER A 99 -3.58 -2.77 -14.16
N ALA A 100 -4.43 -1.82 -14.53
CA ALA A 100 -4.22 -0.94 -15.68
C ALA A 100 -3.04 0.04 -15.44
N TRP A 101 -2.84 0.47 -14.19
CA TRP A 101 -1.71 1.29 -13.78
C TRP A 101 -0.39 0.54 -13.94
N ARG A 102 -0.29 -0.72 -13.50
CA ARG A 102 0.94 -1.53 -13.65
C ARG A 102 1.37 -1.64 -15.11
N HIS A 103 0.40 -1.88 -16.01
CA HIS A 103 0.66 -1.94 -17.46
C HIS A 103 1.18 -0.61 -18.02
N ARG A 104 0.64 0.51 -17.55
CA ARG A 104 1.10 1.84 -17.97
C ARG A 104 2.50 2.15 -17.42
N VAL A 105 2.77 1.80 -16.17
CA VAL A 105 4.02 2.12 -15.48
C VAL A 105 5.19 1.42 -16.14
N TRP A 106 5.14 0.11 -16.39
CA TRP A 106 6.30 -0.57 -16.97
C TRP A 106 6.66 0.01 -18.34
N ARG A 107 5.66 0.34 -19.18
CA ARG A 107 5.89 1.00 -20.48
C ARG A 107 6.55 2.36 -20.30
N ARG A 108 6.03 3.19 -19.39
CA ARG A 108 6.60 4.51 -19.08
C ARG A 108 8.02 4.38 -18.55
N THR A 109 8.30 3.42 -17.68
CA THR A 109 9.65 3.22 -17.16
C THR A 109 10.62 2.83 -18.28
N VAL A 110 10.23 1.97 -19.21
CA VAL A 110 11.05 1.66 -20.40
C VAL A 110 11.30 2.93 -21.22
N PHE A 111 10.28 3.74 -21.49
CA PHE A 111 10.46 5.01 -22.20
C PHE A 111 11.39 5.99 -21.46
N VAL A 112 11.28 6.09 -20.14
CA VAL A 112 12.17 6.94 -19.32
C VAL A 112 13.60 6.43 -19.35
N VAL A 113 13.82 5.12 -19.25
CA VAL A 113 15.15 4.50 -19.32
C VAL A 113 15.81 4.78 -20.67
N TRP A 114 15.11 4.52 -21.79
CA TRP A 114 15.64 4.82 -23.11
C TRP A 114 15.77 6.33 -23.39
N GLY A 115 14.87 7.14 -22.83
CA GLY A 115 14.98 8.59 -22.85
C GLY A 115 16.24 9.09 -22.14
N ALA A 116 16.61 8.49 -20.99
CA ALA A 116 17.86 8.81 -20.29
C ALA A 116 19.10 8.45 -21.13
N VAL A 117 19.08 7.33 -21.85
CA VAL A 117 20.12 6.99 -22.83
C VAL A 117 20.20 8.04 -23.93
N GLY A 118 19.05 8.48 -24.46
CA GLY A 118 18.98 9.55 -25.47
C GLY A 118 19.51 10.89 -24.97
N VAL A 119 19.18 11.28 -23.73
CA VAL A 119 19.71 12.50 -23.08
C VAL A 119 21.22 12.39 -22.90
N LEU A 120 21.74 11.24 -22.46
CA LEU A 120 23.18 11.00 -22.35
C LEU A 120 23.86 11.15 -23.72
N LEU A 121 23.29 10.57 -24.78
CA LEU A 121 23.79 10.72 -26.15
C LEU A 121 23.82 12.19 -26.59
N ILE A 122 22.73 12.92 -26.39
CA ILE A 122 22.66 14.35 -26.74
C ILE A 122 23.72 15.15 -25.97
N GLY A 123 23.86 14.91 -24.65
CA GLY A 123 24.87 15.58 -23.83
C GLY A 123 26.31 15.25 -24.28
N GLN A 124 26.58 13.99 -24.62
CA GLN A 124 27.88 13.60 -25.16
C GLN A 124 28.14 14.20 -26.54
N LEU A 125 27.15 14.27 -27.43
CA LEU A 125 27.27 14.94 -28.73
C LEU A 125 27.54 16.44 -28.55
N ALA A 126 26.80 17.11 -27.68
CA ALA A 126 26.98 18.54 -27.43
C ALA A 126 28.38 18.85 -26.87
N THR A 127 28.86 18.02 -25.92
CA THR A 127 30.21 18.17 -25.33
C THR A 127 31.32 17.64 -26.24
N ALA A 128 31.00 16.90 -27.30
CA ALA A 128 31.96 16.50 -28.32
C ALA A 128 32.31 17.61 -29.31
N ILE A 129 31.46 18.63 -29.42
CA ILE A 129 31.75 19.81 -30.21
C ILE A 129 32.97 20.51 -29.60
N GLY A 130 34.07 20.57 -30.36
CA GLY A 130 35.35 21.16 -29.93
C GLY A 130 36.31 20.17 -29.23
N ALA A 131 35.81 19.28 -28.37
CA ALA A 131 36.67 18.32 -27.65
C ALA A 131 36.94 16.99 -28.41
N GLY A 132 36.19 16.71 -29.49
CA GLY A 132 36.33 15.48 -30.30
C GLY A 132 35.78 14.23 -29.59
N TRP A 133 35.45 13.17 -30.34
CA TRP A 133 34.85 11.94 -29.77
C TRP A 133 35.91 11.03 -29.11
N SER A 134 35.64 10.55 -27.90
CA SER A 134 36.59 9.72 -27.12
C SER A 134 36.09 8.29 -26.90
N VAL A 135 37.00 7.36 -26.59
CA VAL A 135 36.66 5.97 -26.24
C VAL A 135 35.75 5.92 -25.01
N ALA A 136 36.02 6.76 -24.00
CA ALA A 136 35.21 6.86 -22.79
C ALA A 136 33.74 7.21 -23.06
N ARG A 137 33.48 8.04 -24.07
CA ARG A 137 32.11 8.38 -24.50
C ARG A 137 31.40 7.16 -25.08
N THR A 138 32.06 6.46 -26.00
CA THR A 138 31.58 5.19 -26.55
C THR A 138 31.32 4.16 -25.44
N ALA A 139 32.22 4.03 -24.47
CA ALA A 139 32.08 3.12 -23.35
C ALA A 139 30.89 3.48 -22.46
N GLY A 140 30.74 4.76 -22.11
CA GLY A 140 29.59 5.28 -21.38
C GLY A 140 28.25 5.01 -22.06
N LEU A 141 28.16 5.26 -23.37
CA LEU A 141 26.95 4.98 -24.15
C LEU A 141 26.66 3.49 -24.27
N THR A 142 27.70 2.67 -24.50
CA THR A 142 27.54 1.21 -24.59
C THR A 142 27.06 0.64 -23.26
N ALA A 143 27.67 1.05 -22.14
CA ALA A 143 27.22 0.67 -20.80
C ALA A 143 25.77 1.11 -20.54
N ALA A 144 25.37 2.31 -21.00
CA ALA A 144 24.00 2.80 -20.87
C ALA A 144 23.00 1.95 -21.67
N VAL A 145 23.35 1.58 -22.91
CA VAL A 145 22.52 0.71 -23.76
C VAL A 145 22.38 -0.68 -23.15
N VAL A 146 23.47 -1.29 -22.67
CA VAL A 146 23.45 -2.60 -22.00
C VAL A 146 22.58 -2.54 -20.75
N THR A 147 22.78 -1.52 -19.92
CA THR A 147 21.97 -1.32 -18.70
C THR A 147 20.49 -1.13 -19.03
N ALA A 148 20.18 -0.31 -20.03
CA ALA A 148 18.80 -0.11 -20.49
C ALA A 148 18.17 -1.39 -21.04
N ALA A 149 18.93 -2.21 -21.77
CA ALA A 149 18.49 -3.50 -22.28
C ALA A 149 18.18 -4.48 -21.14
N LEU A 150 19.05 -4.57 -20.13
CA LEU A 150 18.83 -5.40 -18.95
C LEU A 150 17.61 -4.94 -18.15
N LEU A 151 17.46 -3.64 -17.91
CA LEU A 151 16.27 -3.09 -17.24
C LEU A 151 15.00 -3.33 -18.05
N THR A 152 15.06 -3.25 -19.39
CA THR A 152 13.95 -3.57 -20.28
C THR A 152 13.59 -5.06 -20.23
N LEU A 153 14.59 -5.94 -20.15
CA LEU A 153 14.37 -7.39 -19.98
C LEU A 153 13.69 -7.67 -18.64
N THR A 154 14.20 -7.11 -17.54
CA THR A 154 13.56 -7.22 -16.22
C THR A 154 12.13 -6.69 -16.23
N ALA A 155 11.88 -5.56 -16.90
CA ALA A 155 10.55 -5.00 -17.08
C ALA A 155 9.60 -5.93 -17.84
N ARG A 156 10.09 -6.63 -18.87
CA ARG A 156 9.30 -7.62 -19.62
C ARG A 156 8.99 -8.87 -18.81
N LEU A 157 9.99 -9.39 -18.09
CA LEU A 157 9.85 -10.58 -17.23
C LEU A 157 8.85 -10.33 -16.10
N HIS A 158 8.85 -9.13 -15.52
CA HIS A 158 7.98 -8.76 -14.38
C HIS A 158 6.79 -7.88 -14.79
N ARG A 159 6.35 -7.94 -16.05
CA ARG A 159 5.30 -7.04 -16.59
C ARG A 159 3.98 -7.11 -15.81
N ALA A 160 3.64 -8.28 -15.25
CA ALA A 160 2.43 -8.49 -14.47
C ALA A 160 2.48 -7.79 -13.10
N ASP A 161 3.69 -7.60 -12.55
CA ASP A 161 3.94 -7.11 -11.20
C ASP A 161 4.42 -5.66 -11.14
N GLY A 162 4.36 -4.93 -12.26
CA GLY A 162 4.77 -3.52 -12.34
C GLY A 162 6.13 -3.30 -13.01
N GLY A 163 6.69 -4.34 -13.65
CA GLY A 163 7.90 -4.27 -14.45
C GLY A 163 9.16 -4.13 -13.60
N PRO A 164 10.07 -3.18 -13.92
CA PRO A 164 11.37 -3.11 -13.27
C PRO A 164 11.27 -2.62 -11.81
N LEU A 165 10.11 -2.09 -11.41
CA LEU A 165 9.84 -1.71 -10.02
C LEU A 165 9.46 -2.91 -9.14
N ALA A 166 9.08 -4.06 -9.72
CA ALA A 166 8.61 -5.21 -8.97
C ALA A 166 9.58 -5.67 -7.86
N PRO A 167 10.92 -5.72 -8.09
CA PRO A 167 11.87 -6.06 -7.02
C PRO A 167 11.89 -5.05 -5.86
N LEU A 168 11.52 -3.80 -6.14
CA LEU A 168 11.50 -2.70 -5.17
C LEU A 168 10.19 -2.65 -4.37
N VAL A 169 9.17 -3.40 -4.79
CA VAL A 169 7.87 -3.45 -4.12
C VAL A 169 7.92 -4.49 -2.99
N GLY A 170 7.52 -4.08 -1.79
CA GLY A 170 7.39 -4.93 -0.61
C GLY A 170 6.19 -5.88 -0.69
N GLU A 171 6.12 -6.81 0.26
CA GLU A 171 5.02 -7.78 0.39
C GLU A 171 3.68 -7.07 0.69
N ASP A 172 3.73 -5.87 1.28
CA ASP A 172 2.60 -4.97 1.52
C ASP A 172 2.20 -4.13 0.28
N ASN A 173 2.77 -4.41 -0.90
CA ASN A 173 2.49 -3.72 -2.15
C ASN A 173 2.83 -2.20 -2.11
N ARG A 174 3.82 -1.81 -1.31
CA ARG A 174 4.40 -0.46 -1.23
C ARG A 174 5.83 -0.46 -1.76
N LEU A 175 6.34 0.69 -2.21
CA LEU A 175 7.78 0.79 -2.53
C LEU A 175 8.62 0.73 -1.24
N SER A 176 9.66 -0.10 -1.24
CA SER A 176 10.58 -0.23 -0.12
C SER A 176 11.75 0.74 -0.25
N THR A 177 11.88 1.65 0.72
CA THR A 177 12.96 2.63 0.78
C THR A 177 14.35 1.98 0.77
N SER A 178 14.58 0.98 1.61
CA SER A 178 15.87 0.28 1.65
C SER A 178 16.20 -0.47 0.36
N ARG A 179 15.22 -1.14 -0.27
CA ARG A 179 15.45 -1.81 -1.57
C ARG A 179 15.74 -0.81 -2.68
N ALA A 180 15.03 0.32 -2.72
CA ALA A 180 15.24 1.36 -3.72
C ALA A 180 16.64 1.97 -3.63
N VAL A 181 17.11 2.31 -2.42
CA VAL A 181 18.45 2.85 -2.20
C VAL A 181 19.53 1.80 -2.54
N ALA A 182 19.38 0.55 -2.08
CA ALA A 182 20.31 -0.51 -2.41
C ALA A 182 20.39 -0.77 -3.93
N ALA A 183 19.24 -0.80 -4.63
CA ALA A 183 19.20 -0.97 -6.07
C ALA A 183 19.87 0.19 -6.81
N ALA A 184 19.74 1.43 -6.33
CA ALA A 184 20.40 2.59 -6.91
C ALA A 184 21.94 2.51 -6.78
N TRP A 185 22.45 2.09 -5.62
CA TRP A 185 23.89 1.85 -5.42
C TRP A 185 24.43 0.68 -6.24
N LEU A 186 23.68 -0.41 -6.35
CA LEU A 186 24.06 -1.51 -7.24
C LEU A 186 24.05 -1.07 -8.71
N LEU A 187 23.05 -0.29 -9.12
CA LEU A 187 22.95 0.20 -10.50
C LEU A 187 24.15 1.09 -10.87
N ILE A 188 24.53 2.05 -10.02
CA ILE A 188 25.69 2.92 -10.30
C ILE A 188 27.00 2.11 -10.31
N ALA A 189 27.16 1.14 -9.40
CA ALA A 189 28.36 0.32 -9.32
C ALA A 189 28.51 -0.60 -10.55
N VAL A 190 27.44 -1.29 -10.94
CA VAL A 190 27.41 -2.13 -12.15
C VAL A 190 27.64 -1.28 -13.39
N PHE A 191 27.00 -0.11 -13.48
CA PHE A 191 27.22 0.83 -14.58
C PHE A 191 28.69 1.26 -14.69
N ALA A 192 29.32 1.64 -13.57
CA ALA A 192 30.74 2.01 -13.56
C ALA A 192 31.65 0.86 -14.03
N VAL A 193 31.42 -0.36 -13.55
CA VAL A 193 32.17 -1.55 -13.99
C VAL A 193 31.98 -1.82 -15.48
N LEU A 194 30.76 -1.65 -16.02
CA LEU A 194 30.50 -1.80 -17.45
C LEU A 194 31.24 -0.76 -18.29
N VAL A 195 31.32 0.50 -17.83
CA VAL A 195 32.10 1.55 -18.50
C VAL A 195 33.57 1.12 -18.63
N LEU A 196 34.20 0.75 -17.51
CA LEU A 196 35.60 0.32 -17.50
C LEU A 196 35.81 -0.96 -18.33
N GLY A 197 34.88 -1.92 -18.26
CA GLY A 197 34.94 -3.16 -19.04
C GLY A 197 34.89 -2.92 -20.55
N VAL A 198 34.08 -1.96 -21.01
CA VAL A 198 34.04 -1.57 -22.43
C VAL A 198 35.30 -0.82 -22.84
N GLU A 199 35.83 0.10 -22.01
CA GLU A 199 37.11 0.77 -22.29
C GLU A 199 38.24 -0.25 -22.44
N LEU A 200 38.30 -1.26 -21.56
CA LEU A 200 39.31 -2.31 -21.59
C LEU A 200 39.21 -3.17 -22.86
N ALA A 201 37.99 -3.42 -23.35
CA ALA A 201 37.75 -4.21 -24.55
C ALA A 201 38.14 -3.46 -25.85
N VAL A 202 38.00 -2.13 -25.86
CA VAL A 202 38.21 -1.31 -27.07
C VAL A 202 39.62 -0.70 -27.14
N ALA A 203 40.26 -0.45 -25.99
CA ALA A 203 41.58 0.18 -25.90
C ALA A 203 42.57 -0.67 -25.07
N PRO A 204 43.05 -1.82 -25.60
CA PRO A 204 43.91 -2.74 -24.85
C PRO A 204 45.28 -2.14 -24.46
N GLY A 205 45.72 -1.06 -25.11
CA GLY A 205 46.95 -0.34 -24.77
C GLY A 205 46.92 0.37 -23.41
N ASP A 206 45.73 0.67 -22.90
CA ASP A 206 45.51 1.34 -21.60
C ASP A 206 45.26 0.34 -20.46
N ARG A 207 45.50 -0.96 -20.71
CA ARG A 207 45.16 -2.04 -19.80
C ARG A 207 45.64 -1.81 -18.37
N GLN A 208 46.90 -1.43 -18.18
CA GLN A 208 47.47 -1.22 -16.84
C GLN A 208 46.73 -0.11 -16.08
N ARG A 209 46.48 1.03 -16.75
CA ARG A 209 45.77 2.17 -16.17
C ARG A 209 44.34 1.81 -15.75
N LEU A 210 43.65 1.02 -16.58
CA LEU A 210 42.27 0.57 -16.31
C LEU A 210 42.22 -0.50 -15.21
N THR A 211 43.20 -1.41 -15.16
CA THR A 211 43.30 -2.38 -14.06
C THR A 211 43.63 -1.69 -12.73
N ASP A 212 44.47 -0.66 -12.75
CA ASP A 212 44.75 0.16 -11.57
C ASP A 212 43.50 0.97 -11.15
N GLY A 213 42.69 1.38 -12.12
CA GLY A 213 41.39 2.02 -11.89
C GLY A 213 40.32 1.11 -11.26
N LEU A 214 40.51 -0.21 -11.31
CA LEU A 214 39.71 -1.22 -10.61
C LEU A 214 40.29 -1.59 -9.24
N ALA A 215 41.46 -1.04 -8.87
CA ALA A 215 42.11 -1.35 -7.60
C ALA A 215 41.19 -1.03 -6.42
N LEU A 216 41.29 -1.84 -5.36
CA LEU A 216 40.44 -1.73 -4.18
C LEU A 216 40.53 -0.34 -3.53
N ASP A 217 41.70 0.30 -3.61
CA ASP A 217 41.94 1.64 -3.07
C ASP A 217 40.98 2.69 -3.64
N HIS A 218 40.54 2.54 -4.90
CA HIS A 218 39.58 3.42 -5.55
C HIS A 218 38.12 2.96 -5.40
N ALA A 219 37.90 1.68 -5.07
CA ALA A 219 36.59 1.06 -5.01
C ALA A 219 36.04 0.93 -3.57
N ALA A 220 36.90 1.05 -2.55
CA ALA A 220 36.58 0.72 -1.16
C ALA A 220 35.36 1.47 -0.65
N GLY A 221 35.28 2.79 -0.87
CA GLY A 221 34.14 3.60 -0.44
C GLY A 221 32.83 3.18 -1.13
N LEU A 222 32.84 3.05 -2.45
CA LEU A 222 31.68 2.62 -3.25
C LEU A 222 31.18 1.24 -2.82
N LEU A 223 32.09 0.26 -2.73
CA LEU A 223 31.76 -1.11 -2.35
C LEU A 223 31.25 -1.19 -0.90
N THR A 224 31.83 -0.40 0.01
CA THR A 224 31.38 -0.34 1.40
C THR A 224 29.95 0.17 1.50
N VAL A 225 29.61 1.28 0.83
CA VAL A 225 28.25 1.83 0.87
C VAL A 225 27.25 0.91 0.15
N ALA A 226 27.63 0.32 -1.00
CA ALA A 226 26.80 -0.65 -1.70
C ALA A 226 26.53 -1.90 -0.84
N ALA A 227 27.56 -2.45 -0.20
CA ALA A 227 27.42 -3.58 0.70
C ALA A 227 26.53 -3.23 1.90
N LEU A 228 26.77 -2.07 2.51
CA LEU A 228 26.01 -1.63 3.68
C LEU A 228 24.53 -1.46 3.35
N THR A 229 24.18 -0.80 2.25
CA THR A 229 22.79 -0.61 1.81
C THR A 229 22.11 -1.94 1.43
N CYS A 230 22.84 -2.89 0.85
CA CYS A 230 22.33 -4.24 0.61
C CYS A 230 22.02 -4.97 1.93
N VAL A 231 22.94 -4.93 2.90
CA VAL A 231 22.71 -5.48 4.24
C VAL A 231 21.53 -4.79 4.92
N THR A 232 21.41 -3.47 4.81
CA THR A 232 20.24 -2.71 5.31
C THR A 232 18.93 -3.20 4.70
N ALA A 233 18.89 -3.46 3.39
CA ALA A 233 17.69 -3.98 2.74
C ALA A 233 17.26 -5.35 3.27
N VAL A 234 18.24 -6.23 3.55
CA VAL A 234 18.00 -7.54 4.16
C VAL A 234 17.55 -7.40 5.62
N LEU A 235 18.27 -6.64 6.44
CA LEU A 235 17.95 -6.45 7.86
C LEU A 235 16.58 -5.80 8.05
N ALA A 236 16.25 -4.77 7.26
CA ALA A 236 14.93 -4.15 7.31
C ALA A 236 13.81 -5.15 7.01
N ARG A 237 14.00 -6.04 6.03
CA ARG A 237 13.04 -7.12 5.74
C ARG A 237 12.92 -8.08 6.93
N LEU A 238 14.03 -8.49 7.52
CA LEU A 238 14.04 -9.42 8.67
C LEU A 238 13.33 -8.81 9.88
N PHE A 239 13.61 -7.54 10.21
CA PHE A 239 12.93 -6.83 11.29
C PHE A 239 11.42 -6.75 11.07
N VAL A 240 10.97 -6.34 9.88
CA VAL A 240 9.54 -6.27 9.57
C VAL A 240 8.89 -7.66 9.65
N ALA A 241 9.51 -8.68 9.06
CA ALA A 241 8.96 -10.04 9.04
C ALA A 241 8.88 -10.66 10.44
N ASP A 242 9.89 -10.44 11.29
CA ASP A 242 9.87 -10.88 12.68
C ASP A 242 8.79 -10.17 13.49
N ARG A 243 8.73 -8.84 13.38
CA ARG A 243 7.79 -8.00 14.13
C ARG A 243 6.33 -8.22 13.74
N VAL A 244 6.06 -8.48 12.45
CA VAL A 244 4.72 -8.87 11.96
C VAL A 244 4.33 -10.24 12.50
N ARG A 245 5.23 -11.23 12.46
CA ARG A 245 4.98 -12.57 13.03
C ARG A 245 4.75 -12.53 14.55
N ALA A 246 5.46 -11.66 15.25
CA ALA A 246 5.27 -11.42 16.67
C ALA A 246 4.05 -10.54 17.01
N GLN A 247 3.23 -10.14 16.02
CA GLN A 247 2.09 -9.21 16.15
C GLN A 247 2.44 -7.86 16.82
N ARG A 248 3.70 -7.44 16.73
CA ARG A 248 4.19 -6.14 17.25
C ARG A 248 4.15 -5.03 16.20
N LEU A 249 3.94 -5.39 14.94
CA LEU A 249 3.80 -4.49 13.81
C LEU A 249 2.63 -4.95 12.94
N GLN A 250 1.75 -4.01 12.59
CA GLN A 250 0.58 -4.27 11.77
C GLN A 250 0.81 -3.72 10.36
N LYS A 251 0.80 -4.58 9.34
CA LYS A 251 0.98 -4.21 7.94
C LYS A 251 -0.25 -4.59 7.13
N VAL A 252 -0.86 -3.60 6.48
CA VAL A 252 -1.96 -3.82 5.53
C VAL A 252 -1.50 -3.55 4.12
N ARG A 253 -1.86 -4.45 3.21
CA ARG A 253 -1.50 -4.34 1.80
C ARG A 253 -2.11 -3.09 1.17
N ALA A 254 -1.26 -2.22 0.63
CA ALA A 254 -1.67 -1.03 -0.10
C ALA A 254 -2.32 -1.39 -1.44
N VAL A 255 -3.22 -0.52 -1.92
CA VAL A 255 -3.89 -0.70 -3.22
C VAL A 255 -2.87 -0.66 -4.37
N ARG A 256 -1.86 0.21 -4.28
CA ARG A 256 -0.75 0.31 -5.24
C ARG A 256 0.49 0.94 -4.60
N PRO A 257 1.69 0.66 -5.14
CA PRO A 257 2.90 1.38 -4.78
C PRO A 257 2.83 2.85 -5.23
N ARG A 258 3.39 3.76 -4.44
CA ARG A 258 3.49 5.20 -4.71
C ARG A 258 4.92 5.66 -4.52
N ALA A 259 5.35 6.65 -5.31
CA ALA A 259 6.68 7.26 -5.13
C ALA A 259 6.84 7.89 -3.73
N ALA A 260 5.74 8.40 -3.17
CA ALA A 260 5.71 8.93 -1.80
C ALA A 260 6.06 7.88 -0.73
N ASP A 261 5.84 6.58 -0.99
CA ASP A 261 6.15 5.50 -0.03
C ASP A 261 7.64 5.47 0.35
N LEU A 262 8.52 6.04 -0.47
CA LEU A 262 9.96 6.15 -0.15
C LEU A 262 10.23 7.16 0.99
N LEU A 263 9.29 8.07 1.25
CA LEU A 263 9.44 9.22 2.14
C LEU A 263 8.37 9.24 3.25
N THR A 264 7.37 8.36 3.19
CA THR A 264 6.23 8.35 4.10
C THR A 264 6.07 7.02 4.81
N ASP A 265 5.52 7.08 6.02
CA ASP A 265 5.06 5.91 6.76
C ASP A 265 3.82 5.27 6.09
N ASP A 266 3.34 4.17 6.70
CA ASP A 266 2.20 3.43 6.16
C ASP A 266 0.88 4.23 6.19
N ALA A 267 0.78 5.24 7.05
CA ALA A 267 -0.35 6.18 7.11
C ALA A 267 -0.22 7.33 6.09
N GLY A 268 0.91 7.44 5.38
CA GLY A 268 1.19 8.50 4.42
C GLY A 268 1.76 9.78 5.05
N ARG A 269 2.19 9.73 6.32
CA ARG A 269 2.84 10.84 7.01
C ARG A 269 4.34 10.80 6.71
N GLY A 270 4.99 11.97 6.62
CA GLY A 270 6.44 12.03 6.40
C GLY A 270 7.22 11.30 7.50
N SER A 271 8.13 10.40 7.10
CA SER A 271 8.98 9.64 8.01
C SER A 271 10.38 10.23 8.00
N PHE A 272 10.82 10.82 9.12
CA PHE A 272 12.14 11.44 9.21
C PHE A 272 13.26 10.44 8.88
N ALA A 273 13.17 9.21 9.41
CA ALA A 273 14.17 8.17 9.20
C ALA A 273 14.25 7.74 7.73
N ASP A 274 13.13 7.67 7.01
CA ASP A 274 13.08 7.35 5.59
C ASP A 274 13.58 8.52 4.73
N VAL A 275 13.13 9.75 5.03
CA VAL A 275 13.51 10.97 4.30
C VAL A 275 15.02 11.22 4.39
N GLN A 276 15.61 11.20 5.60
CA GLN A 276 17.05 11.42 5.76
C GLN A 276 17.86 10.36 5.02
N TYR A 277 17.39 9.11 5.02
CA TYR A 277 18.05 7.99 4.37
C TYR A 277 18.10 8.19 2.85
N VAL A 278 16.95 8.54 2.24
CA VAL A 278 16.87 8.83 0.81
C VAL A 278 17.69 10.05 0.44
N VAL A 279 17.61 11.15 1.18
CA VAL A 279 18.32 12.40 0.86
C VAL A 279 19.83 12.22 0.91
N VAL A 280 20.36 11.63 1.99
CA VAL A 280 21.80 11.39 2.16
C VAL A 280 22.33 10.50 1.03
N HIS A 281 21.65 9.39 0.75
CA HIS A 281 22.11 8.45 -0.28
C HIS A 281 21.94 9.01 -1.69
N THR A 282 20.92 9.83 -1.94
CA THR A 282 20.76 10.52 -3.23
C THR A 282 21.89 11.53 -3.48
N ALA A 283 22.27 12.30 -2.46
CA ALA A 283 23.39 13.24 -2.57
C ALA A 283 24.73 12.51 -2.83
N ALA A 284 24.97 11.41 -2.11
CA ALA A 284 26.16 10.58 -2.31
C ALA A 284 26.18 9.89 -3.70
N LEU A 285 25.03 9.41 -4.18
CA LEU A 285 24.89 8.87 -5.54
C LEU A 285 25.15 9.94 -6.61
N ALA A 286 24.61 11.15 -6.44
CA ALA A 286 24.87 12.26 -7.36
C ALA A 286 26.35 12.62 -7.41
N TYR A 287 27.01 12.72 -6.25
CA TYR A 287 28.46 12.91 -6.17
C TYR A 287 29.22 11.81 -6.92
N THR A 288 28.86 10.54 -6.67
CA THR A 288 29.50 9.36 -7.31
C THR A 288 29.32 9.37 -8.83
N ALA A 289 28.13 9.71 -9.32
CA ALA A 289 27.84 9.82 -10.75
C ALA A 289 28.66 10.95 -11.42
N VAL A 290 28.79 12.11 -10.75
CA VAL A 290 29.64 13.21 -11.23
C VAL A 290 31.10 12.79 -11.27
N ARG A 291 31.60 12.09 -10.26
CA ARG A 291 32.98 11.58 -10.24
C ARG A 291 33.25 10.63 -11.40
N LEU A 292 32.35 9.67 -11.64
CA LEU A 292 32.46 8.75 -12.78
C LEU A 292 32.47 9.51 -14.12
N GLY A 293 31.64 10.55 -14.27
CA GLY A 293 31.63 11.36 -15.48
C GLY A 293 32.90 12.18 -15.71
N ARG A 294 33.59 12.60 -14.65
CA ARG A 294 34.85 13.36 -14.74
C ARG A 294 36.07 12.46 -14.93
N GLU A 295 36.05 11.25 -14.40
CA GLU A 295 37.18 10.32 -14.39
C GLU A 295 36.71 8.90 -14.79
N PRO A 296 36.26 8.69 -16.04
CA PRO A 296 35.62 7.44 -16.49
C PRO A 296 36.55 6.23 -16.51
N TRP A 297 37.86 6.43 -16.42
CA TRP A 297 38.89 5.40 -16.45
C TRP A 297 39.17 4.73 -15.10
N ARG A 298 38.48 5.14 -14.03
CA ARG A 298 38.57 4.52 -12.70
C ARG A 298 37.21 4.40 -12.05
N LEU A 299 37.08 3.47 -11.11
CA LEU A 299 35.88 3.42 -10.27
C LEU A 299 35.73 4.73 -9.48
N PRO A 300 34.49 5.24 -9.32
CA PRO A 300 34.27 6.51 -8.65
C PRO A 300 34.56 6.32 -7.16
N ASP A 301 35.65 6.94 -6.72
CA ASP A 301 36.00 6.98 -5.30
C ASP A 301 34.96 7.78 -4.52
N VAL A 302 34.41 7.16 -3.48
CA VAL A 302 33.48 7.77 -2.53
C VAL A 302 34.29 8.14 -1.29
N PRO A 303 34.54 9.45 -1.04
CA PRO A 303 35.30 9.89 0.11
C PRO A 303 34.77 9.28 1.40
N TRP A 304 35.68 8.86 2.28
CA TRP A 304 35.31 8.23 3.56
C TRP A 304 34.37 9.09 4.41
N GLY A 305 34.44 10.42 4.32
CA GLY A 305 33.47 11.30 4.97
C GLY A 305 32.02 11.08 4.49
N LEU A 306 31.81 10.90 3.18
CA LEU A 306 30.49 10.57 2.62
C LEU A 306 30.09 9.14 2.94
N ALA A 307 31.03 8.20 2.91
CA ALA A 307 30.77 6.81 3.30
C ALA A 307 30.35 6.70 4.77
N LEU A 308 31.01 7.44 5.67
CA LEU A 308 30.66 7.51 7.09
C LEU A 308 29.28 8.17 7.30
N LEU A 309 28.99 9.25 6.58
CA LEU A 309 27.67 9.88 6.61
C LEU A 309 26.56 8.92 6.16
N ALA A 310 26.80 8.17 5.07
CA ALA A 310 25.89 7.14 4.62
C ALA A 310 25.72 6.02 5.66
N ALA A 311 26.81 5.63 6.35
CA ALA A 311 26.75 4.63 7.41
C ALA A 311 25.95 5.09 8.64
N VAL A 312 26.14 6.34 9.10
CA VAL A 312 25.32 6.94 10.16
C VAL A 312 23.84 6.98 9.74
N SER A 313 23.58 7.36 8.50
CA SER A 313 22.24 7.38 7.93
C SER A 313 21.57 6.00 7.90
N VAL A 314 22.33 4.94 7.60
CA VAL A 314 21.89 3.53 7.68
C VAL A 314 21.52 3.15 9.11
N VAL A 315 22.36 3.49 10.10
CA VAL A 315 22.08 3.18 11.51
C VAL A 315 20.80 3.87 11.97
N MET A 316 20.62 5.15 11.61
CA MET A 316 19.42 5.92 11.94
C MET A 316 18.17 5.30 11.29
N TYR A 317 18.26 4.91 10.02
CA TYR A 317 17.17 4.25 9.31
C TYR A 317 16.78 2.92 9.96
N LEU A 318 17.75 2.04 10.26
CA LEU A 318 17.49 0.74 10.89
C LEU A 318 16.93 0.90 12.30
N THR A 319 17.42 1.86 13.07
CA THR A 319 16.91 2.18 14.40
C THR A 319 15.45 2.64 14.32
N GLY A 320 15.14 3.52 13.36
CA GLY A 320 13.76 3.94 13.09
C GLY A 320 12.85 2.77 12.73
N LYS A 321 13.27 1.91 11.80
CA LYS A 321 12.50 0.71 11.39
C LYS A 321 12.30 -0.28 12.53
N TYR A 322 13.27 -0.41 13.43
CA TYR A 322 13.13 -1.27 14.60
C TYR A 322 12.18 -0.69 15.65
N ALA A 323 12.17 0.65 15.80
CA ALA A 323 11.30 1.36 16.71
C ALA A 323 9.83 1.44 16.22
N GLU A 324 9.59 1.31 14.91
CA GLU A 324 8.23 1.25 14.35
C GLU A 324 7.42 0.08 14.94
N GLY A 325 6.16 0.36 15.32
CA GLY A 325 5.21 -0.66 15.72
C GLY A 325 4.22 -0.19 16.79
N GLY A 326 3.39 -1.14 17.21
CA GLY A 326 2.31 -0.94 18.15
C GLY A 326 1.44 -2.18 18.15
N ARG A 327 1.51 -2.96 19.24
CA ARG A 327 0.61 -4.09 19.42
C ARG A 327 -0.79 -3.54 19.70
N PRO A 328 -1.83 -3.97 18.96
CA PRO A 328 -3.18 -3.52 19.24
C PRO A 328 -3.55 -3.98 20.66
N THR A 329 -4.15 -3.10 21.45
CA THR A 329 -4.44 -3.36 22.88
C THR A 329 -5.82 -2.86 23.24
N VAL A 330 -6.62 -3.72 23.89
CA VAL A 330 -7.87 -3.32 24.55
C VAL A 330 -7.53 -2.85 25.96
N LEU A 331 -7.92 -1.62 26.27
CA LEU A 331 -7.69 -0.97 27.56
C LEU A 331 -8.93 -1.02 28.45
N SER A 332 -10.12 -0.90 27.87
CA SER A 332 -11.38 -1.01 28.60
C SER A 332 -12.54 -1.36 27.68
N VAL A 333 -13.57 -1.95 28.26
CA VAL A 333 -14.86 -2.20 27.61
C VAL A 333 -15.94 -1.60 28.51
N VAL A 334 -16.81 -0.77 27.94
CA VAL A 334 -17.89 -0.10 28.68
C VAL A 334 -19.19 -0.26 27.93
N ARG A 335 -20.32 -0.29 28.64
CA ARG A 335 -21.65 -0.24 28.01
C ARG A 335 -21.86 1.14 27.37
N VAL A 336 -22.36 1.18 26.14
CA VAL A 336 -22.76 2.42 25.49
C VAL A 336 -23.96 2.99 26.24
N ARG A 337 -23.92 4.29 26.54
CA ARG A 337 -24.98 4.96 27.28
C ARG A 337 -26.28 4.91 26.48
N PRO A 338 -27.40 4.43 27.07
CA PRO A 338 -28.72 4.67 26.51
C PRO A 338 -29.03 6.18 26.52
N GLU A 339 -29.94 6.62 25.65
CA GLU A 339 -30.44 8.00 25.61
C GLU A 339 -31.04 8.45 26.96
N GLU A 340 -31.13 9.77 27.17
CA GLU A 340 -31.52 10.41 28.43
C GLU A 340 -32.80 9.79 29.04
N GLY A 341 -32.68 9.18 30.23
CA GLY A 341 -33.82 8.63 30.99
C GLY A 341 -33.60 7.23 31.59
N ALA A 342 -32.56 6.50 31.20
CA ALA A 342 -32.26 5.18 31.78
C ALA A 342 -31.74 5.29 33.21
N ILE A 343 -32.46 4.66 34.15
CA ILE A 343 -32.29 4.76 35.61
C ILE A 343 -31.05 3.98 36.11
N ASP A 344 -30.45 3.12 35.29
CA ASP A 344 -29.38 2.22 35.71
C ASP A 344 -28.09 2.42 34.90
N ARG A 345 -27.23 3.32 35.41
CA ARG A 345 -25.95 3.70 34.78
C ARG A 345 -24.82 2.71 35.05
N ASP A 346 -24.97 1.89 36.09
CA ASP A 346 -24.00 0.88 36.51
C ASP A 346 -24.51 -0.55 36.25
N ALA A 347 -25.60 -0.67 35.46
CA ALA A 347 -26.15 -1.95 35.07
C ALA A 347 -25.09 -2.84 34.39
N PRO A 348 -25.06 -4.14 34.72
CA PRO A 348 -24.19 -5.10 34.07
C PRO A 348 -24.49 -5.19 32.56
N ILE A 349 -23.48 -5.58 31.79
CA ILE A 349 -23.61 -5.78 30.33
C ILE A 349 -24.54 -6.97 30.10
N ARG A 350 -25.58 -6.78 29.28
CA ARG A 350 -26.50 -7.85 28.88
C ARG A 350 -26.37 -8.21 27.41
N THR A 351 -26.91 -9.36 27.05
CA THR A 351 -27.10 -9.70 25.64
C THR A 351 -27.97 -8.64 24.95
N GLY A 352 -27.59 -8.25 23.73
CA GLY A 352 -28.24 -7.18 22.96
C GLY A 352 -27.82 -5.75 23.32
N ASP A 353 -27.07 -5.54 24.41
CA ASP A 353 -26.51 -4.21 24.70
C ASP A 353 -25.41 -3.84 23.70
N ASP A 354 -25.31 -2.55 23.39
CA ASP A 354 -24.14 -2.02 22.71
C ASP A 354 -22.99 -1.81 23.71
N ILE A 355 -21.80 -2.29 23.38
CA ILE A 355 -20.57 -2.03 24.12
C ILE A 355 -19.60 -1.17 23.31
N GLU A 356 -18.93 -0.25 24.00
CA GLU A 356 -17.81 0.53 23.49
C GLU A 356 -16.49 -0.08 23.99
N ILE A 357 -15.68 -0.54 23.06
CA ILE A 357 -14.36 -1.11 23.31
C ILE A 357 -13.34 0.00 23.05
N ARG A 358 -12.58 0.36 24.08
CA ARG A 358 -11.56 1.41 24.03
C ARG A 358 -10.16 0.81 24.09
N GLY A 359 -9.25 1.40 23.32
CA GLY A 359 -7.90 0.89 23.24
C GLY A 359 -7.02 1.69 22.28
N SER A 360 -6.07 1.00 21.67
CA SER A 360 -5.18 1.57 20.68
C SER A 360 -4.79 0.56 19.61
N GLY A 361 -4.49 1.05 18.41
CA GLY A 361 -4.02 0.24 17.30
C GLY A 361 -5.10 -0.63 16.66
N PHE A 362 -6.39 -0.33 16.87
CA PHE A 362 -7.49 -1.10 16.27
C PHE A 362 -7.52 -0.96 14.75
N VAL A 363 -7.14 0.22 14.22
CA VAL A 363 -7.08 0.48 12.79
C VAL A 363 -5.62 0.61 12.37
N PRO A 364 -5.03 -0.44 11.75
CA PRO A 364 -3.65 -0.41 11.32
C PRO A 364 -3.33 0.81 10.43
N PRO A 365 -2.10 1.33 10.48
CA PRO A 365 -1.64 2.33 9.52
C PRO A 365 -1.91 1.90 8.07
N GLY A 366 -2.59 2.76 7.30
CA GLY A 366 -3.01 2.46 5.93
C GLY A 366 -4.32 1.65 5.78
N ALA A 367 -4.99 1.30 6.89
CA ALA A 367 -6.28 0.60 6.90
C ALA A 367 -7.51 1.51 7.07
N GLN A 368 -7.36 2.81 6.83
CA GLN A 368 -8.43 3.82 6.97
C GLN A 368 -9.49 3.73 5.86
N GLY A 369 -9.25 2.92 4.83
CA GLY A 369 -10.21 2.69 3.75
C GLY A 369 -11.41 1.89 4.25
N PRO A 370 -12.64 2.19 3.77
CA PRO A 370 -13.86 1.56 4.27
C PRO A 370 -13.87 0.04 4.08
N ASP A 371 -13.22 -0.48 3.04
CA ASP A 371 -13.08 -1.90 2.77
C ASP A 371 -12.21 -2.63 3.81
N ARG A 372 -11.32 -1.89 4.49
CA ARG A 372 -10.47 -2.38 5.57
C ARG A 372 -11.14 -2.22 6.91
N LEU A 373 -11.84 -1.12 7.12
CA LEU A 373 -12.65 -0.90 8.31
C LEU A 373 -13.72 -2.00 8.48
N ALA A 374 -14.39 -2.37 7.39
CA ALA A 374 -15.38 -3.47 7.39
C ALA A 374 -14.80 -4.87 7.70
N LYS A 375 -13.47 -5.01 7.77
CA LYS A 375 -12.80 -6.28 8.12
C LYS A 375 -12.47 -6.41 9.60
N LEU A 376 -12.71 -5.37 10.40
CA LEU A 376 -12.52 -5.48 11.85
C LEU A 376 -13.58 -6.41 12.42
N VAL A 377 -13.12 -7.31 13.29
CA VAL A 377 -13.97 -8.28 13.98
C VAL A 377 -13.67 -8.19 15.46
N VAL A 378 -14.71 -8.30 16.29
CA VAL A 378 -14.58 -8.47 17.73
C VAL A 378 -14.97 -9.88 18.07
N ARG A 379 -14.08 -10.60 18.76
CA ARG A 379 -14.35 -11.90 19.36
C ARG A 379 -14.82 -11.66 20.80
N ILE A 380 -16.05 -12.07 21.10
CA ILE A 380 -16.64 -12.04 22.45
C ILE A 380 -16.86 -13.50 22.86
N GLY A 381 -16.02 -14.01 23.77
CA GLY A 381 -15.97 -15.44 24.07
C GLY A 381 -15.62 -16.25 22.82
N THR A 382 -16.55 -17.10 22.37
CA THR A 382 -16.41 -17.93 21.17
C THR A 382 -17.03 -17.30 19.91
N VAL A 383 -17.79 -16.20 20.06
CA VAL A 383 -18.57 -15.58 18.99
C VAL A 383 -17.77 -14.48 18.29
N HIS A 384 -17.82 -14.44 16.97
CA HIS A 384 -17.18 -13.39 16.15
C HIS A 384 -18.24 -12.43 15.61
N VAL A 385 -18.04 -11.14 15.86
CA VAL A 385 -18.95 -10.07 15.48
C VAL A 385 -18.22 -9.08 14.59
N HIS A 386 -18.77 -8.80 13.41
CA HIS A 386 -18.25 -7.73 12.57
C HIS A 386 -18.51 -6.37 13.22
N VAL A 387 -17.51 -5.50 13.24
CA VAL A 387 -17.68 -4.14 13.79
C VAL A 387 -18.56 -3.34 12.82
N PRO A 388 -19.73 -2.85 13.25
CA PRO A 388 -20.59 -2.06 12.38
C PRO A 388 -19.92 -0.75 11.95
N LEU A 389 -20.09 -0.39 10.67
CA LEU A 389 -19.71 0.92 10.16
C LEU A 389 -20.79 1.94 10.58
N VAL A 390 -20.45 2.83 11.52
CA VAL A 390 -21.34 3.90 11.99
C VAL A 390 -20.92 5.23 11.33
N PRO A 391 -21.63 5.68 10.28
CA PRO A 391 -21.23 6.84 9.50
C PRO A 391 -21.48 8.13 10.29
N VAL A 392 -20.55 9.07 10.16
CA VAL A 392 -20.69 10.47 10.61
C VAL A 392 -20.19 11.38 9.50
N ALA A 393 -20.52 12.67 9.57
CA ALA A 393 -20.03 13.65 8.60
C ALA A 393 -18.50 13.55 8.45
N GLY A 394 -18.03 13.29 7.23
CA GLY A 394 -16.61 13.15 6.92
C GLY A 394 -15.97 11.79 7.22
N GLY A 395 -16.62 10.85 7.91
CA GLY A 395 -15.97 9.61 8.34
C GLY A 395 -16.87 8.59 9.06
N PHE A 396 -16.29 7.94 10.05
CA PHE A 396 -16.96 6.94 10.89
C PHE A 396 -16.67 7.25 12.36
N SER A 397 -17.70 7.19 13.22
CA SER A 397 -17.52 7.20 14.67
C SER A 397 -17.14 5.82 15.20
N SER A 398 -17.45 4.77 14.45
CA SER A 398 -16.98 3.41 14.66
C SER A 398 -16.89 2.68 13.32
N PRO A 399 -15.82 1.93 13.04
CA PRO A 399 -14.60 1.75 13.83
C PRO A 399 -13.63 2.95 13.76
N THR A 400 -12.91 3.19 14.85
CA THR A 400 -11.77 4.13 14.93
C THR A 400 -10.54 3.44 15.52
N ASP A 401 -9.37 4.08 15.46
CA ASP A 401 -8.13 3.49 16.01
C ASP A 401 -8.17 3.26 17.53
N THR A 402 -9.02 4.00 18.23
CA THR A 402 -9.09 4.00 19.70
C THR A 402 -10.41 3.53 20.27
N ALA A 403 -11.47 3.43 19.45
CA ALA A 403 -12.80 3.04 19.90
C ALA A 403 -13.58 2.24 18.84
N LEU A 404 -14.25 1.19 19.30
CA LEU A 404 -15.17 0.34 18.52
C LEU A 404 -16.51 0.22 19.26
N THR A 405 -17.61 0.17 18.53
CA THR A 405 -18.95 0.00 19.11
C THR A 405 -19.57 -1.23 18.49
N VAL A 406 -19.91 -2.22 19.30
CA VAL A 406 -20.38 -3.53 18.84
C VAL A 406 -21.53 -4.00 19.72
N PRO A 407 -22.61 -4.56 19.15
CA PRO A 407 -23.67 -5.19 19.94
C PRO A 407 -23.17 -6.52 20.54
N VAL A 408 -23.56 -6.82 21.77
CA VAL A 408 -23.34 -8.14 22.39
C VAL A 408 -24.32 -9.14 21.76
N PRO A 409 -23.85 -10.17 21.03
CA PRO A 409 -24.74 -11.15 20.43
C PRO A 409 -25.50 -11.95 21.48
N VAL A 410 -26.70 -12.40 21.11
CA VAL A 410 -27.51 -13.31 21.93
C VAL A 410 -26.88 -14.69 22.11
N ASP A 411 -25.97 -15.07 21.21
CA ASP A 411 -25.27 -16.36 21.26
C ASP A 411 -24.08 -16.36 22.24
N VAL A 412 -23.80 -15.23 22.92
CA VAL A 412 -22.76 -15.16 23.95
C VAL A 412 -23.26 -15.79 25.22
N GLU A 413 -22.53 -16.79 25.72
CA GLU A 413 -22.85 -17.44 27.00
C GLU A 413 -22.77 -16.42 28.16
N PRO A 414 -23.80 -16.37 29.04
CA PRO A 414 -23.75 -15.56 30.25
C PRO A 414 -22.59 -15.97 31.16
N GLY A 415 -21.97 -14.98 31.79
CA GLY A 415 -20.83 -15.15 32.69
C GLY A 415 -19.60 -14.37 32.24
N ARG A 416 -18.44 -14.79 32.74
CA ARG A 416 -17.17 -14.11 32.48
C ARG A 416 -16.61 -14.55 31.13
N VAL A 417 -16.57 -13.62 30.17
CA VAL A 417 -16.08 -13.86 28.80
C VAL A 417 -14.99 -12.85 28.43
N ASP A 418 -14.09 -13.26 27.52
CA ASP A 418 -13.04 -12.37 27.03
C ASP A 418 -13.48 -11.64 25.75
N VAL A 419 -13.17 -10.35 25.69
CA VAL A 419 -13.29 -9.52 24.48
C VAL A 419 -11.92 -9.34 23.85
N GLN A 420 -11.85 -9.56 22.53
CA GLN A 420 -10.64 -9.35 21.73
C GLN A 420 -10.99 -8.72 20.39
N VAL A 421 -10.15 -7.82 19.90
CA VAL A 421 -10.29 -7.22 18.58
C VAL A 421 -9.31 -7.91 17.63
N VAL A 422 -9.82 -8.32 16.48
CA VAL A 422 -9.05 -8.79 15.33
C VAL A 422 -9.02 -7.66 14.31
N THR A 423 -7.84 -7.08 14.09
CA THR A 423 -7.69 -5.93 13.20
C THR A 423 -7.72 -6.33 11.73
N ALA A 424 -7.81 -5.34 10.83
CA ALA A 424 -7.75 -5.57 9.37
C ALA A 424 -6.42 -6.21 8.88
N SER A 425 -5.39 -6.25 9.73
CA SER A 425 -4.12 -6.94 9.47
C SER A 425 -4.09 -8.40 9.97
N GLY A 426 -5.12 -8.83 10.71
CA GLY A 426 -5.17 -10.13 11.38
C GLY A 426 -4.44 -10.17 12.71
N ALA A 427 -4.04 -9.02 13.27
CA ALA A 427 -3.47 -8.95 14.61
C ALA A 427 -4.58 -9.03 15.67
N GLU A 428 -4.34 -9.83 16.71
CA GLU A 428 -5.27 -9.95 17.85
C GLU A 428 -4.77 -9.11 19.03
N THR A 429 -5.71 -8.46 19.72
CA THR A 429 -5.43 -7.73 20.96
C THR A 429 -5.18 -8.68 22.13
N ASN A 430 -4.81 -8.12 23.30
CA ASN A 430 -4.96 -8.83 24.56
C ASN A 430 -6.43 -9.23 24.82
N PRO A 431 -6.69 -10.36 25.48
CA PRO A 431 -7.98 -10.64 26.09
C PRO A 431 -8.30 -9.59 27.15
N TYR A 432 -9.54 -9.11 27.14
CA TYR A 432 -10.09 -8.25 28.19
C TYR A 432 -11.36 -8.89 28.76
N PRO A 433 -11.36 -9.29 30.04
CA PRO A 433 -12.51 -9.96 30.63
C PRO A 433 -13.66 -8.98 30.86
N ILE A 434 -14.87 -9.41 30.53
CA ILE A 434 -16.13 -8.75 30.87
C ILE A 434 -17.08 -9.77 31.52
N ASP A 435 -18.03 -9.29 32.31
CA ASP A 435 -19.12 -10.11 32.85
C ASP A 435 -20.41 -9.79 32.10
N VAL A 436 -20.97 -10.80 31.44
CA VAL A 436 -22.22 -10.71 30.67
C VAL A 436 -23.34 -11.38 31.46
N MET A 437 -24.48 -10.71 31.57
CA MET A 437 -25.70 -11.23 32.17
C MET A 437 -26.76 -11.50 31.11
N ASP A 438 -27.76 -12.31 31.47
CA ASP A 438 -28.93 -12.58 30.62
C ASP A 438 -29.68 -11.30 30.22
#